data_AF-A0A7W7XA58-F1
#
_entry.id   AF-A0A7W7XA58-F1
#
_cell.length_a   1.000
_cell.length_b   1.000
_cell.length_c   1.000
_cell.angle_alpha   90.00
_cell.angle_beta   90.00
_cell.angle_gamma   90.00
#
_symmetry.space_group_name_H-M   'P 1'
#
loop_
_entity.id
_entity.type
_entity.pdbx_description
1 polymer ?
#
loop_
_entity_poly.entity_id
_entity_poly.type
_entity_poly.pdbx_seq_one_letter_code
_entity_poly.pdbx_strand_id
1 'polypeptide(L)'
;MNAVKIGITNIGTTRLADHRRDGWSIIKTQHFMFGSDAYDVEQAVLYRMRNELGIPPYLTADQMRRGGATETADADLISPLSVWGLVCRARDEINSDTARFAVEVGSTDRT
;
A
#
# COMPACT_ATOMS: atom_id res chain seq x y z
N MET A 1 -14.82 4.48 -13.40
CA MET A 1 -14.63 3.35 -12.46
C MET A 1 -14.80 3.89 -11.06
N ASN A 2 -15.68 3.30 -10.24
CA ASN A 2 -15.83 3.67 -8.84
C ASN A 2 -14.93 2.81 -7.95
N ALA A 3 -13.65 2.73 -8.31
CA ALA A 3 -12.70 1.83 -7.67
C ALA A 3 -11.49 2.61 -7.17
N VAL A 4 -11.02 2.26 -5.98
CA VAL A 4 -9.73 2.69 -5.45
C VAL A 4 -8.77 1.52 -5.44
N LYS A 5 -7.47 1.80 -5.54
CA LYS A 5 -6.43 0.79 -5.58
C LYS A 5 -5.20 1.27 -4.82
N ILE A 6 -4.62 0.40 -4.01
CA ILE A 6 -3.25 0.52 -3.51
C ILE A 6 -2.34 -0.41 -4.32
N GLY A 7 -1.07 -0.06 -4.46
CA GLY A 7 -0.11 -0.85 -5.22
C GLY A 7 1.31 -0.33 -5.03
N ILE A 8 2.28 -1.23 -5.05
CA ILE A 8 3.71 -0.88 -5.12
C ILE A 8 4.29 -1.10 -6.51
N THR A 9 5.33 -0.35 -6.85
CA THR A 9 6.10 -0.58 -8.07
C THR A 9 7.49 0.03 -7.99
N ASN A 10 8.44 -0.52 -8.74
CA ASN A 10 9.80 0.02 -8.83
C ASN A 10 9.81 1.32 -9.65
N ILE A 11 10.72 2.22 -9.27
CA ILE A 11 11.02 3.44 -10.04
C ILE A 11 11.53 3.04 -11.43
N GLY A 12 11.08 3.76 -12.47
CA GLY A 12 11.49 3.54 -13.86
C GLY A 12 10.71 2.44 -14.59
N THR A 13 9.75 1.78 -13.94
CA THR A 13 8.88 0.80 -14.61
C THR A 13 7.69 1.47 -15.31
N THR A 14 7.05 0.74 -16.24
CA THR A 14 5.88 1.22 -16.97
C THR A 14 4.57 1.08 -16.19
N ARG A 15 4.57 0.48 -14.99
CA ARG A 15 3.34 0.07 -14.27
C ARG A 15 2.38 1.23 -14.02
N LEU A 16 2.89 2.39 -13.60
CA LEU A 16 2.07 3.59 -13.40
C LEU A 16 1.51 4.15 -14.72
N ALA A 17 2.33 4.17 -15.78
CA ALA A 17 1.89 4.64 -17.10
C ALA A 17 0.82 3.70 -17.69
N ASP A 18 0.98 2.40 -17.47
CA ASP A 18 0.06 1.37 -17.90
C ASP A 18 -1.29 1.47 -17.18
N HIS A 19 -1.30 1.66 -15.86
CA HIS A 19 -2.55 1.93 -15.13
C HIS A 19 -3.24 3.22 -15.61
N ARG A 20 -2.49 4.28 -15.89
CA ARG A 20 -3.05 5.51 -16.48
C ARG A 20 -3.72 5.27 -17.83
N ARG A 21 -3.10 4.47 -18.71
CA ARG A 21 -3.68 4.07 -20.01
C ARG A 21 -4.97 3.26 -19.83
N ASP A 22 -5.05 2.49 -18.75
CA ASP A 22 -6.25 1.71 -18.40
C ASP A 22 -7.32 2.56 -17.66
N GLY A 23 -7.14 3.88 -17.58
CA GLY A 23 -8.13 4.83 -17.04
C GLY A 23 -7.98 5.16 -15.56
N TRP A 24 -6.90 4.72 -14.90
CA TRP A 24 -6.65 5.05 -13.50
C TRP A 24 -6.02 6.43 -13.33
N SER A 25 -6.41 7.13 -12.27
CA SER A 25 -5.80 8.40 -11.87
C SER A 25 -4.92 8.21 -10.64
N ILE A 26 -3.71 8.76 -10.65
CA ILE A 26 -2.80 8.71 -9.50
C ILE A 26 -3.20 9.81 -8.52
N ILE A 27 -3.54 9.43 -7.29
CA ILE A 27 -3.93 10.36 -6.23
C ILE A 27 -2.72 10.74 -5.36
N LYS A 28 -1.92 9.75 -4.94
CA LYS A 28 -0.72 9.91 -4.10
C LYS A 28 0.32 8.85 -4.41
N THR A 29 1.58 9.14 -4.09
CA THR A 29 2.72 8.21 -4.16
C THR A 29 3.63 8.43 -2.95
N GLN A 30 4.16 7.36 -2.37
CA GLN A 30 5.19 7.37 -1.33
C GLN A 30 6.43 6.65 -1.88
N HIS A 31 7.61 7.23 -1.70
CA HIS A 31 8.87 6.55 -2.01
C HIS A 31 9.40 5.82 -0.78
N PHE A 32 9.97 4.65 -0.99
CA PHE A 32 10.66 3.85 0.02
C PHE A 32 12.07 3.56 -0.46
N MET A 33 13.01 3.46 0.48
CA MET A 33 14.39 3.07 0.17
C MET A 33 14.47 1.59 -0.19
N PHE A 34 13.72 0.75 0.54
CA PHE A 34 13.69 -0.69 0.35
C PHE A 34 12.30 -1.16 -0.14
N GLY A 35 12.32 -2.14 -1.05
CA GLY A 35 11.08 -2.75 -1.54
C GLY A 35 10.32 -3.54 -0.47
N SER A 36 11.04 -4.05 0.53
CA SER A 36 10.45 -4.71 1.72
C SER A 36 9.52 -3.76 2.46
N ASP A 37 9.96 -2.53 2.75
CA ASP A 37 9.17 -1.58 3.52
C ASP A 37 7.91 -1.18 2.75
N ALA A 38 8.04 -1.00 1.43
CA ALA A 38 6.89 -0.73 0.57
C ALA A 38 5.88 -1.90 0.57
N TYR A 39 6.39 -3.13 0.51
CA TYR A 39 5.58 -4.34 0.57
C TYR A 39 4.88 -4.48 1.93
N ASP A 40 5.58 -4.29 3.03
CA ASP A 40 5.02 -4.38 4.38
C ASP A 40 3.91 -3.33 4.60
N VAL A 41 4.11 -2.10 4.11
CA VAL A 41 3.07 -1.06 4.12
C VAL A 41 1.85 -1.49 3.30
N GLU A 42 2.05 -2.01 2.08
CA GLU A 42 0.95 -2.49 1.24
C GLU A 42 0.16 -3.62 1.92
N GLN A 43 0.85 -4.62 2.47
CA GLN A 43 0.21 -5.73 3.17
C GLN A 43 -0.54 -5.27 4.41
N ALA A 44 0.02 -4.34 5.20
CA ALA A 44 -0.66 -3.78 6.37
C ALA A 44 -1.94 -3.04 5.98
N VAL A 45 -1.92 -2.23 4.91
CA VAL A 45 -3.12 -1.52 4.43
C VAL A 45 -4.17 -2.51 3.92
N LEU A 46 -3.77 -3.50 3.12
CA LEU A 46 -4.69 -4.53 2.62
C LEU A 46 -5.30 -5.33 3.79
N TYR A 47 -4.48 -5.75 4.75
CA TYR A 47 -4.94 -6.46 5.93
C TYR A 47 -6.02 -5.67 6.67
N ARG A 48 -5.79 -4.37 6.92
CA ARG A 48 -6.75 -3.48 7.58
C ARG A 48 -8.04 -3.37 6.79
N MET A 49 -7.94 -3.14 5.48
CA MET A 49 -9.11 -3.05 4.62
C MET A 49 -9.94 -4.35 4.66
N ARG A 50 -9.29 -5.52 4.61
CA ARG A 50 -10.00 -6.82 4.54
C ARG A 50 -10.53 -7.29 5.88
N ASN A 51 -9.69 -7.26 6.91
CA ASN A 51 -9.93 -7.94 8.18
C ASN A 51 -10.51 -7.00 9.24
N GLU A 52 -10.12 -5.72 9.24
CA GLU A 52 -10.60 -4.77 10.26
C GLU A 52 -11.83 -4.01 9.76
N LEU A 53 -11.82 -3.57 8.50
CA LEU A 53 -12.91 -2.79 7.91
C LEU A 53 -13.93 -3.65 7.15
N GLY A 54 -13.63 -4.93 6.91
CA GLY A 54 -14.53 -5.85 6.20
C GLY A 54 -14.78 -5.47 4.74
N ILE A 55 -13.90 -4.68 4.11
CA ILE A 55 -14.03 -4.23 2.72
C ILE A 55 -13.44 -5.32 1.83
N PRO A 56 -14.20 -5.95 0.92
CA PRO A 56 -13.66 -6.96 0.00
C PRO A 56 -12.97 -6.33 -1.22
N PRO A 57 -12.18 -7.10 -1.98
CA PRO A 57 -11.76 -6.70 -3.32
C PRO A 57 -12.97 -6.31 -4.19
N TYR A 58 -12.88 -5.20 -4.91
CA TYR A 58 -14.02 -4.67 -5.68
C TYR A 58 -14.03 -5.13 -7.13
N LEU A 59 -12.87 -5.13 -7.78
CA LEU A 59 -12.73 -5.60 -9.15
C LEU A 59 -12.37 -7.09 -9.19
N THR A 60 -12.85 -7.77 -10.23
CA THR A 60 -12.44 -9.15 -10.55
C THR A 60 -11.16 -9.17 -11.39
N ALA A 61 -10.55 -10.35 -11.53
CA ALA A 61 -9.38 -10.53 -12.39
C ALA A 61 -9.67 -10.14 -13.85
N ASP A 62 -10.84 -10.50 -14.38
CA ASP A 62 -11.24 -10.20 -15.76
C ASP A 62 -11.45 -8.69 -16.00
N GLN A 63 -11.82 -7.95 -14.97
CA GLN A 63 -11.95 -6.49 -15.02
C GLN A 63 -10.60 -5.76 -14.93
N MET A 64 -9.52 -6.46 -14.53
CA MET A 64 -8.19 -5.91 -14.36
C MET A 64 -7.21 -6.45 -15.40
N ARG A 65 -7.13 -5.78 -16.56
CA ARG A 65 -6.26 -6.13 -17.70
C ARG A 65 -4.81 -6.49 -17.31
N ARG A 66 -4.26 -5.87 -16.27
CA ARG A 66 -2.85 -6.00 -15.84
C ARG A 66 -2.68 -6.60 -14.43
N GLY A 67 -3.72 -7.30 -13.94
CA GLY A 67 -3.75 -7.93 -12.62
C GLY A 67 -3.82 -6.94 -11.46
N GLY A 68 -3.80 -7.44 -10.22
CA GLY A 68 -3.88 -6.62 -9.00
C GLY A 68 -5.31 -6.29 -8.57
N ALA A 69 -6.26 -7.17 -8.87
CA ALA A 69 -7.67 -7.01 -8.52
C ALA A 69 -7.91 -7.11 -7.00
N THR A 70 -7.14 -7.96 -6.32
CA THR A 70 -7.14 -8.14 -4.85
C THR A 70 -6.79 -6.87 -4.08
N GLU A 71 -6.14 -5.91 -4.74
CA GLU A 71 -5.68 -4.65 -4.16
C GLU A 71 -6.70 -3.50 -4.34
N THR A 72 -7.91 -3.81 -4.85
CA THR A 72 -8.94 -2.80 -5.17
C THR A 72 -10.01 -2.72 -4.09
N ALA A 73 -10.69 -1.59 -3.95
CA ALA A 73 -11.89 -1.46 -3.14
C ALA A 73 -12.91 -0.55 -3.81
N ASP A 74 -14.17 -0.64 -3.37
CA ASP A 74 -15.24 0.24 -3.82
C ASP A 74 -15.00 1.63 -3.25
N ALA A 75 -15.00 2.64 -4.12
CA ALA A 75 -14.81 4.03 -3.69
C ALA A 75 -15.97 4.55 -2.83
N ASP A 76 -17.14 3.89 -2.85
CA ASP A 76 -18.26 4.20 -1.95
C ASP A 76 -18.06 3.66 -0.54
N LEU A 77 -17.21 2.62 -0.37
CA LEU A 77 -16.88 2.05 0.95
C LEU A 77 -15.66 2.72 1.58
N ILE A 78 -14.69 3.13 0.76
CA ILE A 78 -13.49 3.81 1.25
C ILE A 78 -12.93 4.78 0.21
N SER A 79 -12.83 6.06 0.61
CA SER A 79 -12.30 7.10 -0.26
C SER A 79 -10.80 6.90 -0.55
N PRO A 80 -10.28 7.42 -1.67
CA PRO A 80 -8.84 7.41 -1.94
C PRO A 80 -8.00 8.07 -0.83
N LEU A 81 -8.53 9.11 -0.18
CA LEU A 81 -7.85 9.81 0.90
C LEU A 81 -7.85 9.00 2.19
N SER A 82 -8.91 8.22 2.46
CA SER A 82 -8.95 7.29 3.58
C SER A 82 -7.93 6.16 3.41
N VAL A 83 -7.82 5.59 2.20
CA VAL A 83 -6.76 4.63 1.87
C VAL A 83 -5.37 5.25 2.10
N TRP A 84 -5.16 6.50 1.65
CA TRP A 84 -3.90 7.20 1.91
C TRP A 84 -3.62 7.40 3.41
N GLY A 85 -4.64 7.67 4.22
CA GLY A 85 -4.50 7.72 5.68
C GLY A 85 -4.01 6.39 6.27
N LEU A 86 -4.49 5.26 5.76
CA LEU A 86 -3.98 3.94 6.15
C LEU A 86 -2.51 3.75 5.76
N VAL A 87 -2.11 4.23 4.57
CA VAL A 87 -0.70 4.20 4.11
C VAL A 87 0.19 4.99 5.07
N CYS A 88 -0.19 6.21 5.43
CA CYS A 88 0.58 7.03 6.36
C CYS A 88 0.73 6.34 7.72
N ARG A 89 -0.37 5.79 8.27
CA ARG A 89 -0.33 5.08 9.54
C ARG A 89 0.60 3.87 9.50
N ALA A 90 0.44 3.00 8.49
CA ALA A 90 1.26 1.79 8.35
C ALA A 90 2.76 2.12 8.20
N ARG A 91 3.10 3.15 7.43
CA ARG A 91 4.47 3.64 7.28
C ARG A 91 5.05 4.08 8.63
N ASP A 92 4.29 4.87 9.40
CA ASP A 92 4.77 5.43 10.67
C ASP A 92 4.98 4.32 11.73
N GLU A 93 4.14 3.28 11.71
CA GLU A 93 4.30 2.07 12.55
C GLU A 93 5.57 1.30 12.19
N ILE A 94 5.80 1.00 10.91
CA ILE A 94 6.98 0.27 10.44
C ILE A 94 8.28 1.04 10.72
N ASN A 95 8.27 2.36 10.54
CA ASN A 95 9.41 3.21 10.87
C ASN A 95 9.71 3.19 12.38
N SER A 96 8.66 3.17 13.21
CA SER A 96 8.79 3.13 14.67
C SER A 96 9.36 1.78 15.13
N ASP A 97 8.92 0.68 14.53
CA ASP A 97 9.45 -0.65 14.81
C ASP A 97 10.93 -0.75 14.42
N THR A 98 11.29 -0.27 13.23
CA THR A 98 12.68 -0.22 12.76
C THR A 98 13.56 0.60 13.71
N ALA A 99 13.08 1.76 14.15
CA ALA A 99 13.78 2.60 15.12
C ALA A 99 13.95 1.90 16.48
N ARG A 100 12.92 1.18 16.94
CA ARG A 100 12.96 0.40 18.18
C ARG A 100 14.02 -0.71 18.13
N PHE A 101 14.05 -1.49 17.04
CA PHE A 101 15.05 -2.55 16.86
C PHE A 101 16.48 -2.01 16.81
N ALA A 102 16.70 -0.85 16.17
CA ALA A 102 18.02 -0.22 16.14
C ALA A 102 18.51 0.21 17.54
N VAL A 103 17.62 0.67 18.42
CA VAL A 103 17.95 1.01 19.82
C VAL A 103 18.27 -0.24 20.65
N GLU A 104 17.50 -1.32 20.48
CA GLU A 104 17.71 -2.57 21.23
C GLU A 104 19.03 -3.26 20.84
N VAL A 105 19.39 -3.27 19.55
CA VAL A 105 20.68 -3.83 19.06
C VAL A 105 21.88 -2.94 19.40
N GLY A 106 21.69 -1.62 19.49
CA GLY A 106 22.75 -0.68 19.88
C GLY A 106 23.09 -0.68 21.38
N SER A 107 22.31 -1.38 22.22
CA SER A 107 22.50 -1.43 23.68
C SER A 107 23.27 -2.66 24.17
N THR A 108 23.64 -3.60 23.29
CA THR A 108 24.29 -4.87 23.67
C THR A 108 25.82 -4.87 23.60
N ASP A 109 26.48 -3.74 23.33
CA ASP A 109 27.93 -3.64 23.34
C ASP A 109 28.41 -2.57 24.35
N ARG A 110 28.26 -2.89 25.64
CA ARG A 110 29.00 -2.25 26.74
C ARG A 110 28.85 -3.07 28.02
N THR A 111 29.73 -4.06 28.19
CA THR A 111 30.33 -4.49 29.47
C THR A 111 31.46 -5.46 29.20
#